data_AF-A0A6B3ENL8-F1
#
_entry.id   AF-A0A6B3ENL8-F1
#
_cell.length_a   1.000
_cell.length_b   1.000
_cell.length_c   1.000
_cell.angle_alpha   90.00
_cell.angle_beta   90.00
_cell.angle_gamma   90.00
#
_symmetry.space_group_name_H-M   'P 1'
#
loop_
_entity.id
_entity.type
_entity.pdbx_description
1 polymer ?
#
loop_
_entity_poly.entity_id
_entity_poly.type
_entity_poly.pdbx_seq_one_letter_code
_entity_poly.pdbx_strand_id
1 'polypeptide(L)'
;EVSGSQVYHYFDGKQDLVRAVVAYTRGDVLDMQQPLLSRLDSLAGLRAWRDGIVAHQRSLGCRGGCPLGALGAEVAEHDAFARGLVAEAFDQWEDEIRAGLRAMHSRGEFTPGTDPD
;
A
#
# COMPACT_ATOMS: atom_id res chain seq x y z
N GLU A 1 -25.93 -12.13 3.37
CA GLU A 1 -25.39 -11.97 4.74
C GLU A 1 -24.63 -13.23 5.12
N VAL A 2 -23.48 -13.09 5.79
CA VAL A 2 -22.72 -14.22 6.34
C VAL A 2 -22.91 -14.19 7.85
N SER A 3 -23.30 -15.32 8.44
CA SER A 3 -23.42 -15.43 9.89
C SER A 3 -22.03 -15.43 10.54
N GLY A 4 -21.88 -14.83 11.72
CA GLY A 4 -20.64 -14.92 12.50
C GLY A 4 -20.17 -16.35 12.74
N SER A 5 -21.10 -17.32 12.85
CA SER A 5 -20.78 -18.74 12.99
C SER A 5 -20.15 -19.37 11.73
N GLN A 6 -20.39 -18.80 10.55
CA GLN A 6 -19.80 -19.27 9.29
C GLN A 6 -18.38 -18.76 9.09
N VAL A 7 -18.03 -17.62 9.69
CA VAL A 7 -16.67 -17.06 9.63
C VAL A 7 -15.68 -17.92 10.42
N TYR A 8 -16.11 -18.45 11.58
CA TYR A 8 -15.30 -19.37 12.39
C TYR A 8 -15.04 -20.74 11.73
N HIS A 9 -15.69 -21.04 10.60
CA HIS A 9 -15.33 -22.21 9.80
C HIS A 9 -14.01 -22.01 9.04
N TYR A 10 -13.67 -20.76 8.71
CA TYR A 10 -12.49 -20.40 7.92
C TYR A 10 -11.36 -19.82 8.76
N PHE A 11 -11.66 -19.31 9.95
CA PHE A 11 -10.70 -18.63 10.80
C PHE A 11 -10.81 -19.10 12.25
N ASP A 12 -9.66 -19.35 12.87
CA ASP A 12 -9.57 -19.82 14.26
C ASP A 12 -9.97 -18.73 15.27
N GLY A 13 -10.19 -17.49 14.81
CA GLY A 13 -10.71 -16.40 15.61
C GLY A 13 -10.62 -15.05 14.93
N LYS A 14 -11.03 -13.98 15.65
CA LYS A 14 -10.95 -12.59 15.15
C LYS A 14 -9.53 -12.21 14.71
N GLN A 15 -8.50 -12.63 15.45
CA GLN A 15 -7.12 -12.30 15.13
C GLN A 15 -6.66 -12.97 13.83
N ASP A 16 -7.04 -14.23 13.62
CA ASP A 16 -6.73 -14.96 12.39
C ASP A 16 -7.42 -14.33 11.17
N LEU A 17 -8.69 -13.94 11.32
CA LEU A 17 -9.40 -13.16 10.30
C LEU A 17 -8.72 -11.82 10.00
N VAL A 18 -8.33 -11.04 11.02
CA VAL A 18 -7.66 -9.74 10.82
C VAL A 18 -6.36 -9.92 10.04
N ARG A 19 -5.57 -10.96 10.34
CA ARG A 19 -4.33 -11.26 9.63
C ARG A 19 -4.57 -11.63 8.18
N ALA A 20 -5.58 -12.45 7.91
CA ALA A 20 -5.97 -12.80 6.55
C ALA A 20 -6.47 -11.57 5.76
N VAL A 21 -7.23 -10.68 6.40
CA VAL A 21 -7.64 -9.40 5.81
C VAL A 21 -6.43 -8.53 5.49
N VAL A 22 -5.48 -8.39 6.41
CA VAL A 22 -4.26 -7.60 6.15
C VAL A 22 -3.46 -8.17 4.99
N ALA A 23 -3.27 -9.49 4.94
CA ALA A 23 -2.56 -10.16 3.84
C ALA A 23 -3.28 -9.96 2.49
N TYR A 24 -4.61 -10.07 2.46
CA TYR A 24 -5.42 -9.82 1.26
C TYR A 24 -5.35 -8.35 0.83
N THR A 25 -5.53 -7.41 1.75
CA THR A 25 -5.51 -5.97 1.48
C THR A 25 -4.14 -5.50 1.00
N ARG A 26 -3.05 -6.10 1.50
CA ARG A 26 -1.70 -5.85 0.96
C ARG A 26 -1.64 -6.16 -0.53
N GLY A 27 -2.07 -7.36 -0.93
CA GLY A 27 -2.08 -7.77 -2.34
C GLY A 27 -2.92 -6.83 -3.19
N ASP A 28 -4.17 -6.59 -2.77
CA ASP A 28 -5.13 -5.79 -3.54
C ASP A 28 -4.66 -4.33 -3.76
N VAL A 29 -4.10 -3.69 -2.73
CA VAL A 29 -3.65 -2.28 -2.82
C VAL A 29 -2.41 -2.13 -3.69
N LEU A 30 -1.45 -3.07 -3.60
CA LEU A 30 -0.22 -3.03 -4.39
C LEU A 30 -0.46 -3.48 -5.83
N ASP A 31 -1.21 -4.56 -6.04
CA ASP A 31 -1.52 -5.09 -7.37
C ASP A 31 -2.31 -4.07 -8.22
N MET A 32 -3.24 -3.34 -7.60
CA MET A 32 -3.97 -2.27 -8.27
C MET A 32 -3.05 -1.15 -8.76
N GLN A 33 -1.97 -0.86 -8.02
CA GLN A 33 -1.04 0.23 -8.34
C GLN A 33 0.16 -0.22 -9.18
N GLN A 34 0.46 -1.52 -9.23
CA GLN A 34 1.66 -2.08 -9.85
C GLN A 34 1.92 -1.62 -11.30
N PRO A 35 0.91 -1.47 -12.19
CA PRO A 35 1.15 -0.99 -13.56
C PRO A 35 1.70 0.45 -13.62
N LEU A 36 1.40 1.27 -12.61
CA LEU A 36 1.87 2.65 -12.49
C LEU A 36 3.15 2.73 -11.64
N LEU A 37 3.26 1.92 -10.57
CA LEU A 37 4.45 1.85 -9.72
C LEU A 37 5.68 1.36 -10.49
N SER A 38 5.53 0.35 -11.35
CA SER A 38 6.61 -0.19 -12.20
C SER A 38 7.19 0.79 -13.22
N ARG A 39 6.58 1.98 -13.38
CA ARG A 39 6.98 3.03 -14.34
C ARG A 39 7.34 4.34 -13.65
N LEU A 40 7.71 4.30 -12.37
CA LEU A 40 8.07 5.47 -11.58
C LEU A 40 9.48 6.01 -11.83
N ASP A 41 10.15 5.53 -12.88
CA ASP A 41 11.50 5.96 -13.25
C ASP A 41 11.53 7.29 -14.01
N SER A 42 10.47 8.09 -14.01
CA SER A 42 10.45 9.42 -14.62
C SER A 42 9.49 10.36 -13.89
N LEU A 43 9.72 11.67 -13.99
CA LEU A 43 8.79 12.67 -13.43
C LEU A 43 7.40 12.58 -14.06
N ALA A 44 7.31 12.19 -15.34
CA ALA A 44 6.04 11.92 -16.00
C ALA A 44 5.34 10.69 -15.41
N GLY A 45 6.08 9.62 -15.13
CA GLY A 45 5.60 8.43 -14.44
C GLY A 45 5.07 8.73 -13.03
N LEU A 46 5.84 9.47 -12.22
CA LEU A 46 5.43 9.95 -10.89
C LEU A 46 4.12 10.74 -10.94
N ARG A 47 3.98 11.66 -11.91
CA ARG A 47 2.74 12.43 -12.09
C ARG A 47 1.56 11.53 -12.48
N ALA A 48 1.77 10.60 -13.41
CA ALA A 48 0.73 9.68 -13.85
C ALA A 48 0.25 8.77 -12.71
N TRP A 49 1.18 8.26 -11.90
CA TRP A 49 0.86 7.47 -10.71
C TRP A 49 0.05 8.26 -9.69
N ARG A 50 0.51 9.48 -9.33
CA ARG A 50 -0.23 10.42 -8.47
C ARG A 50 -1.63 10.68 -9.00
N ASP A 51 -1.77 10.97 -10.30
CA ASP A 51 -3.05 11.28 -10.92
C ASP A 51 -3.99 10.08 -10.89
N GLY A 52 -3.46 8.86 -11.05
CA GLY A 52 -4.20 7.61 -10.87
C GLY A 52 -4.75 7.45 -9.46
N ILE A 53 -3.93 7.65 -8.42
CA ILE A 53 -4.37 7.60 -7.02
C ILE A 53 -5.45 8.65 -6.74
N VAL A 54 -5.24 9.90 -7.19
CA VAL A 54 -6.21 10.99 -6.98
C VAL A 54 -7.53 10.69 -7.70
N ALA A 55 -7.48 10.18 -8.93
CA ALA A 55 -8.67 9.79 -9.68
C ALA A 55 -9.44 8.64 -9.00
N HIS A 56 -8.72 7.63 -8.53
CA HIS A 56 -9.31 6.53 -7.77
C HIS A 56 -10.02 7.05 -6.51
N GLN A 57 -9.36 7.88 -5.70
CA GLN A 57 -9.98 8.43 -4.50
C GLN A 57 -11.19 9.32 -4.80
N ARG A 58 -11.15 10.11 -5.87
CA ARG A 58 -12.31 10.89 -6.34
C ARG A 58 -13.47 9.98 -6.77
N SER A 59 -13.20 8.86 -7.43
CA SER A 59 -14.24 7.89 -7.83
C SER A 59 -14.98 7.27 -6.64
N LEU A 60 -14.29 7.14 -5.50
CA LEU A 60 -14.85 6.70 -4.22
C LEU A 60 -15.52 7.84 -3.43
N GLY A 61 -15.60 9.05 -4.00
CA GLY A 61 -16.09 10.24 -3.29
C GLY A 61 -15.24 10.63 -2.08
N CYS A 62 -13.94 10.27 -2.10
CA CYS A 62 -12.99 10.45 -1.01
C CYS A 62 -13.44 9.80 0.31
N ARG A 63 -14.19 8.70 0.25
CA ARG A 63 -14.62 7.91 1.42
C ARG A 63 -13.78 6.64 1.54
N GLY A 64 -13.50 6.22 2.77
CA GLY A 64 -12.73 4.99 3.06
C GLY A 64 -11.21 5.19 3.17
N GLY A 65 -10.64 6.25 2.56
CA GLY A 65 -9.23 6.59 2.72
C GLY A 65 -8.27 5.56 2.10
N CYS A 66 -7.08 5.39 2.68
CA CYS A 66 -6.13 4.36 2.28
C CYS A 66 -6.40 3.08 3.09
N PRO A 67 -6.72 1.94 2.47
CA PRO A 67 -6.99 0.69 3.19
C PRO A 67 -5.81 0.24 4.07
N LEU A 68 -4.57 0.35 3.59
CA LEU A 68 -3.37 0.03 4.38
C LEU A 68 -3.21 0.97 5.58
N GLY A 69 -3.46 2.27 5.41
CA GLY A 69 -3.38 3.24 6.49
C GLY A 69 -4.45 3.02 7.57
N ALA A 70 -5.68 2.71 7.16
CA ALA A 70 -6.78 2.39 8.07
C ALA A 70 -6.50 1.10 8.87
N LEU A 71 -6.02 0.05 8.20
CA LEU A 71 -5.63 -1.20 8.86
C LEU A 71 -4.48 -0.98 9.83
N GLY A 72 -3.46 -0.22 9.44
CA GLY A 72 -2.32 0.11 10.30
C GLY A 72 -2.76 0.77 11.61
N ALA A 73 -3.67 1.74 11.54
CA ALA A 73 -4.21 2.41 12.73
C ALA A 73 -4.99 1.44 13.64
N GLU A 74 -5.79 0.53 13.06
CA GLU A 74 -6.59 -0.43 13.82
C GLU A 74 -5.72 -1.48 14.55
N VAL A 75 -4.65 -1.96 13.92
CA VAL A 75 -3.82 -3.05 14.48
C VAL A 75 -2.66 -2.55 15.34
N ALA A 76 -2.34 -1.25 15.29
CA ALA A 76 -1.11 -0.68 15.85
C ALA A 76 -0.83 -1.11 17.30
N GLU A 77 -1.86 -1.01 18.15
CA GLU A 77 -1.79 -1.22 19.59
C GLU A 77 -2.29 -2.61 20.04
N HIS A 78 -2.81 -3.42 19.11
CA HIS A 78 -3.63 -4.59 19.47
C HIS A 78 -3.17 -5.91 18.85
N ASP A 79 -2.47 -5.91 17.72
CA ASP A 79 -1.87 -7.11 17.13
C ASP A 79 -0.51 -6.79 16.52
N ALA A 80 0.56 -7.15 17.24
CA ALA A 80 1.94 -6.93 16.81
C ALA A 80 2.29 -7.67 15.51
N PHE A 81 1.69 -8.84 15.25
CA PHE A 81 1.94 -9.60 14.04
C PHE A 81 1.24 -8.93 12.84
N ALA A 82 -0.03 -8.55 12.98
CA ALA A 82 -0.75 -7.82 11.93
C ALA A 82 -0.11 -6.45 11.65
N ARG A 83 0.39 -5.75 12.69
CA ARG A 83 1.19 -4.53 12.52
C ARG A 83 2.44 -4.77 11.68
N GLY A 84 3.13 -5.89 11.90
CA GLY A 84 4.28 -6.30 11.07
C GLY A 84 3.91 -6.47 9.60
N LEU A 85 2.80 -7.16 9.31
CA LEU A 85 2.33 -7.34 7.93
C LEU A 85 1.95 -6.02 7.24
N VAL A 86 1.38 -5.06 7.98
CA VAL A 86 1.11 -3.72 7.44
C VAL A 86 2.41 -2.98 7.17
N ALA A 87 3.41 -3.08 8.05
CA ALA A 87 4.72 -2.47 7.84
C ALA A 87 5.40 -3.02 6.58
N GLU A 88 5.40 -4.34 6.38
CA GLU A 88 5.94 -4.96 5.16
C GLU A 88 5.26 -4.46 3.87
N ALA A 89 3.96 -4.15 3.94
CA ALA A 89 3.25 -3.58 2.80
C ALA A 89 3.68 -2.14 2.50
N PHE A 90 3.96 -1.34 3.53
CA PHE A 90 4.54 0.00 3.36
C PHE A 90 5.98 -0.08 2.85
N ASP A 91 6.81 -0.98 3.38
CA ASP A 91 8.19 -1.18 2.92
C ASP A 91 8.22 -1.53 1.42
N GLN A 92 7.36 -2.46 0.98
CA GLN A 92 7.25 -2.81 -0.44
C GLN A 92 6.82 -1.62 -1.31
N TRP A 93 5.89 -0.79 -0.81
CA TRP A 93 5.45 0.39 -1.54
C TRP A 93 6.57 1.44 -1.65
N GLU A 94 7.30 1.64 -0.56
CA GLU A 94 8.44 2.55 -0.49
C GLU A 94 9.58 2.11 -1.42
N ASP A 95 9.90 0.82 -1.43
CA ASP A 95 10.96 0.25 -2.28
C ASP A 95 10.72 0.51 -3.78
N GLU A 96 9.48 0.38 -4.25
CA GLU A 96 9.12 0.65 -5.65
C GLU A 96 9.29 2.13 -6.01
N ILE A 97 8.88 3.04 -5.11
CA ILE A 97 9.06 4.48 -5.29
C ILE A 97 10.56 4.82 -5.28
N ARG A 98 11.28 4.31 -4.28
CA ARG A 98 12.72 4.49 -4.08
C ARG A 98 13.51 4.00 -5.30
N ALA A 99 13.14 2.87 -5.89
CA ALA A 99 13.75 2.36 -7.11
C ALA A 99 13.62 3.36 -8.28
N GLY A 100 12.42 3.94 -8.48
CA GLY A 100 12.19 4.97 -9.49
C GLY A 100 13.00 6.24 -9.23
N LEU A 101 13.03 6.73 -7.98
CA LEU A 101 13.80 7.91 -7.57
C LEU A 101 15.30 7.71 -7.77
N ARG A 102 15.85 6.57 -7.34
CA ARG A 102 17.27 6.21 -7.57
C ARG A 102 17.60 6.13 -9.05
N ALA A 103 16.70 5.60 -9.88
CA ALA A 103 16.90 5.57 -11.33
C ALA A 103 17.01 6.98 -11.93
N MET A 104 16.11 7.90 -11.57
CA MET A 104 16.18 9.32 -11.98
C MET A 104 17.45 10.01 -11.47
N HIS A 105 17.81 9.78 -10.20
CA HIS A 105 19.03 10.33 -9.61
C HIS A 105 20.28 9.86 -10.37
N SER A 106 20.36 8.56 -10.71
CA SER A 106 21.50 7.99 -11.43
C SER A 106 21.71 8.60 -12.83
N ARG A 107 20.64 9.13 -13.44
CA ARG A 107 20.69 9.85 -14.74
C ARG A 107 20.96 11.35 -14.61
N GLY A 108 21.16 11.86 -13.39
CA GLY A 108 21.44 13.27 -13.13
C GLY A 108 20.22 14.18 -13.30
N GLU A 109 19.00 13.65 -13.14
CA GLU A 109 17.77 14.43 -13.30
C GLU A 109 17.43 15.29 -12.06
N PHE A 110 18.14 15.09 -10.95
CA PHE A 110 17.96 15.85 -9.72
C PHE A 110 19.06 16.91 -9.52
N THR A 111 18.73 17.93 -8.74
CA THR A 111 19.70 18.92 -8.27
C THR A 111 20.87 18.22 -7.59
N PRO A 112 22.13 18.67 -7.81
CA PRO A 112 23.27 18.11 -7.10
C PRO A 112 23.08 18.16 -5.58
N GLY A 113 23.30 17.03 -4.92
CA GLY A 113 23.12 16.88 -3.46
C GLY A 113 21.71 16.46 -3.02
N THR A 114 20.78 16.21 -3.94
CA THR A 114 19.50 15.58 -3.61
C THR A 114 19.71 14.13 -3.17
N ASP A 115 19.19 13.78 -2.00
CA ASP A 115 19.12 12.40 -1.52
C ASP A 115 17.93 11.67 -2.16
N PRO A 116 18.11 10.54 -2.87
CA PRO A 116 17.02 9.76 -3.45
C PRO A 116 16.32 8.81 -2.46
N ASP A 117 16.71 8.81 -1.18
CA ASP A 117 16.31 7.83 -0.15
C ASP A 117 15.44 8.36 1.00
#